data_AF-A0A1Q5MR09-F1
#
_entry.id   AF-A0A1Q5MR09-F1
#
_cell.length_a   1.000
_cell.length_b   1.000
_cell.length_c   1.000
_cell.angle_alpha   90.00
_cell.angle_beta   90.00
_cell.angle_gamma   90.00
#
_symmetry.space_group_name_H-M   'P 1'
#
loop_
_entity.id
_entity.type
_entity.pdbx_description
1 polymer ?
#
loop_
_entity_poly.entity_id
_entity_poly.type
_entity_poly.pdbx_seq_one_letter_code
_entity_poly.pdbx_strand_id
1 'polypeptide(L)'
;MSDLVTGDAVVLGLRPARLPSRALAIVLDLGVYLAGYLILSIGLTLATASLDDAAQAAVQVASFVLLLVGVPIAVETLTHGRSLGKLACGLRVVRDDGGPIRFRHALVRGSMGVVELLMTFGAVACIASLVSVRGRRLGDVFAGTLVIRERVPGARVMPVPPPPPWLAGRFSGLDLSAVPDGLWLAVRQYLTRMDQLDPQVGAALAARLADDLVARTGAPPPVGVPAAAFLMAVVHERQSREAARAFAAAPAHVAPGGPVAAAAPGAAAAPAAPVAPFAPAPPPAPAASAPAPAAPMPVAPMPAAPPRAGGFAPPA
;
A
#
# COMPACT_ATOMS: atom_id res chain seq x y z
N MET A 1 -13.76 21.12 -6.63
CA MET A 1 -14.45 20.04 -5.90
C MET A 1 -15.75 19.84 -6.64
N SER A 2 -15.95 18.71 -7.30
CA SER A 2 -17.14 18.47 -8.13
C SER A 2 -17.61 17.06 -7.87
N ASP A 3 -18.66 17.04 -7.09
CA ASP A 3 -19.26 15.91 -6.41
C ASP A 3 -20.32 15.30 -7.33
N LEU A 4 -20.18 14.00 -7.67
CA LEU A 4 -21.06 13.26 -8.56
C LEU A 4 -22.09 12.48 -7.73
N VAL A 5 -23.35 12.91 -7.79
CA VAL A 5 -24.48 12.34 -7.04
C VAL A 5 -25.03 11.14 -7.81
N THR A 6 -24.89 9.95 -7.23
CA THR A 6 -25.55 8.72 -7.71
C THR A 6 -26.98 8.64 -7.16
N GLY A 7 -27.85 7.78 -7.69
CA GLY A 7 -29.25 7.63 -7.26
C GLY A 7 -29.49 7.31 -5.77
N ASP A 8 -28.44 6.99 -5.01
CA ASP A 8 -28.44 6.82 -3.54
C ASP A 8 -27.97 8.07 -2.77
N ALA A 9 -27.87 9.24 -3.41
CA ALA A 9 -27.41 10.50 -2.81
C ALA A 9 -26.02 10.42 -2.12
N VAL A 10 -25.19 9.43 -2.47
CA VAL A 10 -23.79 9.37 -2.06
C VAL A 10 -22.94 9.94 -3.17
N VAL A 11 -22.25 11.03 -2.83
CA VAL A 11 -21.28 11.61 -3.73
C VAL A 11 -20.02 10.75 -3.75
N LEU A 12 -19.76 10.11 -4.89
CA LEU A 12 -18.46 9.50 -5.13
C LEU A 12 -17.48 10.58 -5.62
N GLY A 13 -16.59 11.02 -4.73
CA GLY A 13 -15.47 11.92 -5.04
C GLY A 13 -14.38 11.23 -5.88
N LEU A 14 -14.71 10.85 -7.12
CA LEU A 14 -13.77 10.24 -8.05
C LEU A 14 -12.70 11.27 -8.43
N ARG A 15 -11.43 10.94 -8.18
CA ARG A 15 -10.30 11.82 -8.53
C ARG A 15 -9.90 11.58 -9.99
N PRO A 16 -10.15 12.54 -10.91
CA PRO A 16 -9.80 12.36 -12.31
C PRO A 16 -8.29 12.18 -12.47
N ALA A 17 -7.88 11.34 -13.40
CA ALA A 17 -6.47 11.19 -13.75
C ALA A 17 -5.91 12.48 -14.34
N ARG A 18 -4.65 12.81 -14.04
CA ARG A 18 -3.99 13.97 -14.63
C ARG A 18 -3.65 13.68 -16.10
N LEU A 19 -3.67 14.71 -16.95
CA LEU A 19 -3.35 14.61 -18.37
C LEU A 19 -2.01 13.88 -18.66
N PRO A 20 -0.89 14.17 -17.97
CA PRO A 20 0.39 13.53 -18.29
C PRO A 20 0.38 12.03 -18.02
N SER A 21 -0.20 11.59 -16.90
CA SER A 21 -0.32 10.15 -16.59
C SER A 21 -1.19 9.41 -17.62
N ARG A 22 -2.19 10.10 -18.17
CA ARG A 22 -3.08 9.54 -19.18
C ARG A 22 -2.40 9.47 -20.55
N ALA A 23 -1.66 10.51 -20.93
CA ALA A 23 -0.84 10.52 -22.13
C ALA A 23 0.21 9.41 -22.09
N LEU A 24 0.91 9.26 -20.96
CA LEU A 24 1.89 8.18 -20.76
C LEU A 24 1.26 6.79 -20.91
N ALA A 25 0.10 6.57 -20.28
CA ALA A 25 -0.62 5.30 -20.42
C ALA A 25 -1.00 5.01 -21.89
N ILE A 26 -1.46 6.02 -22.64
CA ILE A 26 -1.77 5.89 -24.07
C ILE A 26 -0.52 5.56 -24.88
N VAL A 27 0.61 6.23 -24.62
CA VAL A 27 1.87 5.97 -25.32
C VAL A 27 2.37 4.55 -25.06
N LEU A 28 2.30 4.08 -23.81
CA LEU A 28 2.66 2.70 -23.46
C LEU A 28 1.75 1.68 -24.15
N ASP A 29 0.44 1.86 -24.08
CA ASP A 29 -0.53 0.98 -24.74
C ASP A 29 -0.30 0.96 -26.26
N LEU A 30 -0.15 2.13 -26.89
CA LEU A 30 0.10 2.26 -28.32
C LEU A 30 1.43 1.59 -28.71
N GLY A 31 2.48 1.77 -27.93
CA GLY A 31 3.78 1.11 -28.16
C GLY A 31 3.67 -0.41 -28.12
N VAL A 32 2.93 -0.96 -27.15
CA VAL A 32 2.70 -2.42 -27.04
C VAL A 32 1.89 -2.93 -28.24
N TYR A 33 0.78 -2.28 -28.59
CA TYR A 33 -0.05 -2.71 -29.71
C TYR A 33 0.67 -2.54 -31.05
N LEU A 34 1.44 -1.47 -31.24
CA LEU A 34 2.23 -1.25 -32.44
C LEU A 34 3.36 -2.28 -32.57
N ALA A 35 4.09 -2.58 -31.49
CA ALA A 35 5.11 -3.61 -31.49
C ALA A 35 4.51 -4.99 -31.82
N GLY A 36 3.38 -5.34 -31.19
CA GLY A 36 2.64 -6.55 -31.52
C GLY A 36 2.19 -6.60 -32.98
N TYR A 37 1.74 -5.48 -33.53
CA TYR A 37 1.34 -5.37 -34.94
C TYR A 37 2.51 -5.59 -35.87
N LEU A 38 3.67 -4.97 -35.62
CA LEU A 38 4.85 -5.14 -36.45
C LEU A 38 5.33 -6.60 -36.48
N ILE A 39 5.37 -7.25 -35.31
CA ILE A 39 5.75 -8.67 -35.21
C ILE A 39 4.76 -9.54 -35.99
N LEU A 40 3.45 -9.34 -35.76
CA LEU A 40 2.41 -10.11 -36.44
C LEU A 40 2.41 -9.87 -37.96
N SER A 41 2.61 -8.63 -38.39
CA SER A 41 2.62 -8.23 -39.80
C SER A 41 3.77 -8.90 -40.56
N ILE A 42 4.98 -8.96 -39.98
CA ILE A 42 6.11 -9.71 -40.55
C ILE A 42 5.77 -11.20 -40.70
N GLY A 43 5.21 -11.81 -39.65
CA GLY A 43 4.81 -13.21 -39.67
C GLY A 43 3.73 -13.50 -40.73
N LEU A 44 2.72 -12.62 -40.83
CA LEU A 44 1.66 -12.72 -41.83
C LEU A 44 2.22 -12.59 -43.24
N THR A 45 3.08 -11.60 -43.53
CA THR A 45 3.69 -11.44 -44.86
C THR A 45 4.43 -12.70 -45.31
N LEU A 46 5.18 -13.34 -44.42
CA LEU A 46 5.86 -14.60 -44.72
C LEU A 46 4.87 -15.76 -44.91
N ALA A 47 3.87 -15.87 -44.04
CA ALA A 47 2.87 -16.94 -44.07
C ALA A 47 1.94 -16.86 -45.28
N THR A 48 1.66 -15.65 -45.77
CA THR A 48 0.79 -15.40 -46.93
C THR A 48 1.56 -15.15 -48.22
N ALA A 49 2.86 -15.41 -48.26
CA ALA A 49 3.72 -15.10 -49.42
C ALA A 49 3.26 -15.77 -50.74
N SER A 50 2.50 -16.86 -50.65
CA SER A 50 1.93 -17.57 -51.80
C SER A 50 0.57 -17.04 -52.29
N LEU A 51 -0.05 -16.12 -51.53
CA LEU A 51 -1.29 -15.45 -51.94
C LEU A 51 -0.99 -14.34 -52.95
N ASP A 52 -2.01 -13.92 -53.69
CA ASP A 52 -1.95 -12.74 -54.53
C ASP A 52 -1.89 -11.45 -53.68
N ASP A 53 -1.37 -10.38 -54.28
CA ASP A 53 -1.14 -9.10 -53.61
C ASP A 53 -2.42 -8.53 -52.98
N ALA A 54 -3.59 -8.73 -53.60
CA ALA A 54 -4.85 -8.24 -53.10
C ALA A 54 -5.27 -8.97 -51.81
N ALA A 55 -5.12 -10.30 -51.74
CA ALA A 55 -5.41 -11.06 -50.53
C ALA A 55 -4.42 -10.73 -49.41
N GLN A 56 -3.13 -10.55 -49.72
CA GLN A 56 -2.14 -10.12 -48.73
C GLN A 56 -2.49 -8.74 -48.14
N ALA A 57 -2.83 -7.78 -49.00
CA ALA A 57 -3.25 -6.44 -48.57
C ALA A 57 -4.51 -6.51 -47.69
N ALA A 58 -5.51 -7.31 -48.07
CA ALA A 58 -6.72 -7.49 -47.29
C ALA A 58 -6.41 -8.07 -45.89
N VAL A 59 -5.53 -9.06 -45.80
CA VAL A 59 -5.09 -9.66 -44.52
C VAL A 59 -4.36 -8.63 -43.65
N GLN A 60 -3.47 -7.81 -44.23
CA GLN A 60 -2.75 -6.79 -43.47
C GLN A 60 -3.66 -5.66 -42.99
N VAL A 61 -4.62 -5.21 -43.80
CA VAL A 61 -5.61 -4.22 -43.38
C VAL A 61 -6.51 -4.79 -42.27
N ALA A 62 -6.98 -6.02 -42.42
CA ALA A 62 -7.78 -6.69 -41.41
C ALA A 62 -7.01 -6.86 -40.08
N SER A 63 -5.75 -7.27 -40.13
CA SER A 63 -4.91 -7.44 -38.94
C SER A 63 -4.63 -6.09 -38.25
N PHE A 64 -4.41 -5.02 -39.02
CA PHE A 64 -4.24 -3.67 -38.50
C PHE A 64 -5.47 -3.22 -37.72
N VAL A 65 -6.66 -3.33 -38.32
CA VAL A 65 -7.92 -2.94 -37.65
C VAL A 65 -8.16 -3.81 -36.42
N LEU A 66 -7.98 -5.13 -36.54
CA LEU A 66 -8.19 -6.05 -35.43
C LEU A 66 -7.26 -5.74 -34.26
N LEU A 67 -5.97 -5.48 -34.52
CA LEU A 67 -4.98 -5.32 -33.46
C LEU A 67 -4.95 -3.90 -32.87
N LEU A 68 -5.06 -2.85 -33.69
CA LEU A 68 -5.00 -1.47 -33.18
C LEU A 68 -6.36 -0.95 -32.70
N VAL A 69 -7.47 -1.59 -33.08
CA VAL A 69 -8.82 -1.18 -32.66
C VAL A 69 -9.51 -2.28 -31.86
N GLY A 70 -9.59 -3.49 -32.42
CA GLY A 70 -10.29 -4.61 -31.80
C GLY A 70 -9.67 -5.07 -30.47
N VAL A 71 -8.35 -5.28 -30.43
CA VAL A 71 -7.65 -5.75 -29.23
C VAL A 71 -7.74 -4.76 -28.06
N PRO A 72 -7.50 -3.44 -28.22
CA PRO A 72 -7.70 -2.48 -27.14
C PRO A 72 -9.13 -2.51 -26.59
N ILE A 73 -10.15 -2.62 -27.46
CA ILE A 73 -11.55 -2.71 -27.05
C ILE A 73 -11.80 -4.00 -26.26
N ALA A 74 -11.27 -5.13 -26.73
CA ALA A 74 -11.39 -6.42 -26.06
C ALA A 74 -10.68 -6.40 -24.68
N VAL A 75 -9.43 -5.91 -24.63
CA VAL A 75 -8.66 -5.79 -23.38
C VAL A 75 -9.40 -4.92 -22.38
N GLU A 76 -9.87 -3.74 -22.78
CA GLU A 76 -10.61 -2.86 -21.88
C GLU A 76 -11.92 -3.50 -21.39
N THR A 77 -12.64 -4.18 -22.28
CA THR A 77 -13.89 -4.87 -21.93
C THR A 77 -13.66 -5.98 -20.92
N LEU A 78 -12.69 -6.86 -21.19
CA LEU A 78 -12.42 -8.04 -20.35
C LEU A 78 -11.79 -7.67 -19.01
N THR A 79 -10.99 -6.60 -18.97
CA THR A 79 -10.31 -6.15 -17.75
C THR A 79 -11.06 -5.06 -16.99
N HIS A 80 -12.30 -4.76 -17.40
CA HIS A 80 -13.16 -3.77 -16.76
C HIS A 80 -12.52 -2.37 -16.67
N GLY A 81 -11.89 -1.95 -17.78
CA GLY A 81 -11.35 -0.60 -17.96
C GLY A 81 -9.86 -0.47 -17.69
N ARG A 82 -9.12 -1.58 -17.67
CA ARG A 82 -7.67 -1.59 -17.50
C ARG A 82 -7.00 -1.92 -18.86
N SER A 83 -5.75 -1.53 -18.98
CA SER A 83 -4.85 -1.84 -20.09
C SER A 83 -3.44 -1.82 -19.52
N LEU A 84 -2.44 -2.32 -20.24
CA LEU A 84 -1.09 -2.45 -19.68
C LEU A 84 -0.50 -1.09 -19.28
N GLY A 85 -0.61 -0.07 -20.13
CA GLY A 85 -0.19 1.29 -19.85
C GLY A 85 -0.97 1.93 -18.72
N LYS A 86 -2.28 1.69 -18.64
CA LYS A 86 -3.11 2.16 -17.52
C LYS A 86 -2.72 1.49 -16.21
N LEU A 87 -2.46 0.18 -16.21
CA LEU A 87 -1.98 -0.55 -15.05
C LEU A 87 -0.64 -0.01 -14.55
N ALA A 88 0.31 0.20 -15.47
CA ALA A 88 1.61 0.81 -15.15
C ALA A 88 1.47 2.22 -14.53
N CYS A 89 0.47 2.98 -14.97
CA CYS A 89 0.19 4.33 -14.44
C CYS A 89 -0.78 4.35 -13.24
N GLY A 90 -1.28 3.20 -12.77
CA GLY A 90 -2.31 3.13 -11.72
C GLY A 90 -3.63 3.79 -12.11
N LEU A 91 -4.06 3.62 -13.36
CA LEU A 91 -5.26 4.20 -13.93
C LEU A 91 -6.30 3.14 -14.24
N ARG A 92 -7.57 3.55 -14.19
CA ARG A 92 -8.70 2.71 -14.60
C ARG A 92 -9.80 3.57 -15.22
N VAL A 93 -10.41 3.06 -16.28
CA VAL A 93 -11.61 3.64 -16.87
C VAL A 93 -12.83 3.13 -16.11
N VAL A 94 -13.70 4.03 -15.68
CA VAL A 94 -14.96 3.74 -15.01
C VAL A 94 -16.10 4.46 -15.73
N ARG A 95 -17.35 4.01 -15.52
CA ARG A 95 -18.53 4.74 -15.99
C ARG A 95 -18.71 6.02 -15.19
N ASP A 96 -19.53 6.93 -15.72
CA ASP A 96 -19.88 8.16 -15.00
C ASP A 96 -20.55 7.86 -13.64
N ASP A 97 -21.27 6.73 -13.50
CA ASP A 97 -21.83 6.25 -12.22
C ASP A 97 -20.81 5.52 -11.31
N GLY A 98 -19.52 5.54 -11.64
CA GLY A 98 -18.45 4.84 -10.90
C GLY A 98 -18.37 3.32 -11.11
N GLY A 99 -19.37 2.71 -11.76
CA GLY A 99 -19.36 1.28 -12.07
C GLY A 99 -18.34 0.85 -13.14
N PRO A 100 -18.07 -0.46 -13.29
CA PRO A 100 -17.15 -0.97 -14.30
C PRO A 100 -17.67 -0.73 -15.72
N ILE A 101 -16.75 -0.55 -16.68
CA ILE A 101 -17.14 -0.39 -18.08
C ILE A 101 -17.70 -1.69 -18.66
N ARG A 102 -18.53 -1.56 -19.71
CA ARG A 102 -19.09 -2.66 -20.50
C ARG A 102 -18.60 -2.54 -21.94
N PHE A 103 -18.81 -3.59 -22.74
CA PHE A 103 -18.41 -3.63 -24.16
C PHE A 103 -18.85 -2.38 -24.94
N ARG A 104 -20.12 -1.97 -24.85
CA ARG A 104 -20.63 -0.77 -25.55
C ARG A 104 -19.82 0.50 -25.25
N HIS A 105 -19.35 0.65 -24.01
CA HIS A 105 -18.58 1.81 -23.59
C HIS A 105 -17.17 1.72 -24.19
N ALA A 106 -16.52 0.56 -24.11
CA ALA A 106 -15.22 0.33 -24.72
C ALA A 106 -15.27 0.51 -26.25
N LEU A 107 -16.33 0.03 -26.90
CA LEU A 107 -16.54 0.15 -28.34
C LEU A 107 -16.61 1.61 -28.78
N VAL A 108 -17.54 2.40 -28.23
CA VAL A 108 -17.69 3.84 -28.57
C VAL A 108 -16.37 4.59 -28.34
N ARG A 109 -15.70 4.30 -27.22
CA ARG A 109 -14.44 4.94 -26.84
C ARG A 109 -13.27 4.54 -27.74
N GLY A 110 -13.25 3.28 -28.20
CA GLY A 110 -12.27 2.74 -29.14
C GLY A 110 -12.47 3.29 -30.55
N SER A 111 -13.72 3.34 -31.03
CA SER A 111 -14.09 3.93 -32.32
C SER A 111 -13.72 5.41 -32.40
N MET A 112 -14.07 6.19 -31.37
CA MET A 112 -13.65 7.60 -31.28
C MET A 112 -12.13 7.72 -31.18
N GLY A 113 -11.47 6.78 -30.50
CA GLY A 113 -10.02 6.67 -30.40
C GLY A 113 -9.31 6.60 -31.76
N VAL A 114 -9.90 5.95 -32.77
CA VAL A 114 -9.35 5.93 -34.13
C VAL A 114 -9.22 7.34 -34.70
N VAL A 115 -10.26 8.16 -34.51
CA VAL A 115 -10.27 9.53 -35.03
C VAL A 115 -9.39 10.44 -34.16
N GLU A 116 -9.59 10.45 -32.84
CA GLU A 116 -8.97 11.44 -31.95
C GLU A 116 -7.53 11.08 -31.50
N LEU A 117 -7.13 9.81 -31.59
CA LEU A 117 -5.78 9.34 -31.21
C LEU A 117 -4.96 8.93 -32.42
N LEU A 118 -5.47 8.03 -33.28
CA LEU A 118 -4.68 7.51 -34.40
C LEU A 118 -4.57 8.55 -35.51
N MET A 119 -5.69 9.05 -36.03
CA MET A 119 -5.68 9.97 -37.18
C MET A 119 -5.11 11.35 -36.84
N THR A 120 -5.32 11.85 -35.63
CA THR A 120 -4.83 13.18 -35.21
C THR A 120 -3.61 13.14 -34.30
N PHE A 121 -2.93 11.99 -34.18
CA PHE A 121 -1.79 11.79 -33.27
C PHE A 121 -2.07 12.29 -31.83
N GLY A 122 -3.30 12.11 -31.35
CA GLY A 122 -3.72 12.53 -30.01
C GLY A 122 -3.98 14.04 -29.83
N ALA A 123 -3.80 14.89 -30.85
CA ALA A 123 -3.98 16.33 -30.72
C ALA A 123 -5.41 16.70 -30.28
N VAL A 124 -6.43 16.13 -30.94
CA VAL A 124 -7.84 16.35 -30.59
C VAL A 124 -8.15 15.83 -29.19
N ALA A 125 -7.63 14.64 -28.85
CA ALA A 125 -7.81 14.10 -27.51
C ALA A 125 -7.20 14.99 -26.41
N CYS A 126 -6.03 15.56 -26.67
CA CYS A 126 -5.36 16.49 -25.74
C CYS A 126 -6.16 17.79 -25.56
N ILE A 127 -6.58 18.41 -26.66
CA ILE A 127 -7.37 19.66 -26.62
C ILE A 127 -8.70 19.42 -25.90
N ALA A 128 -9.46 18.38 -26.28
CA ALA A 128 -10.73 18.04 -25.63
C ALA A 128 -10.54 17.82 -24.13
N SER A 129 -9.44 17.15 -23.75
CA SER A 129 -9.14 16.86 -22.35
C SER A 129 -8.66 18.07 -21.55
N LEU A 130 -8.05 19.08 -22.19
CA LEU A 130 -7.67 20.35 -21.56
C LEU A 130 -8.88 21.26 -21.32
N VAL A 131 -9.80 21.30 -22.28
CA VAL A 131 -11.02 22.14 -22.21
C VAL A 131 -12.08 21.51 -21.28
N SER A 132 -12.09 20.18 -21.17
CA SER A 132 -13.02 19.48 -20.29
C SER A 132 -12.68 19.71 -18.81
N VAL A 133 -13.65 20.22 -18.04
CA VAL A 133 -13.58 20.36 -16.57
C VAL A 133 -13.17 19.05 -15.86
N ARG A 134 -13.62 17.91 -16.38
CA ARG A 134 -13.33 16.57 -15.82
C ARG A 134 -12.13 15.87 -16.47
N GLY A 135 -11.37 16.55 -17.35
CA GLY A 135 -10.24 15.95 -18.06
C GLY A 135 -10.60 14.77 -18.98
N ARG A 136 -11.78 14.79 -19.61
CA ARG A 136 -12.27 13.73 -20.52
C ARG A 136 -11.92 14.07 -21.97
N ARG A 137 -11.50 13.07 -22.76
CA ARG A 137 -11.43 13.23 -24.23
C ARG A 137 -12.80 12.97 -24.87
N LEU A 138 -12.97 13.22 -26.17
CA LEU A 138 -14.25 13.05 -26.85
C LEU A 138 -14.79 11.63 -26.69
N GLY A 139 -13.94 10.61 -26.90
CA GLY A 139 -14.34 9.22 -26.71
C GLY A 139 -14.86 8.92 -25.30
N ASP A 140 -14.29 9.54 -24.27
CA ASP A 140 -14.74 9.36 -22.89
C ASP A 140 -16.09 10.04 -22.64
N VAL A 141 -16.30 11.21 -23.24
CA VAL A 141 -17.57 11.97 -23.18
C VAL A 141 -18.69 11.18 -23.84
N PHE A 142 -18.51 10.75 -25.10
CA PHE A 142 -19.53 9.98 -25.82
C PHE A 142 -19.79 8.61 -25.20
N ALA A 143 -18.76 7.97 -24.63
CA ALA A 143 -18.93 6.69 -23.96
C ALA A 143 -19.55 6.80 -22.56
N GLY A 144 -19.72 8.00 -21.99
CA GLY A 144 -20.19 8.14 -20.60
C GLY A 144 -19.21 7.55 -19.57
N THR A 145 -17.90 7.74 -19.81
CA THR A 145 -16.82 7.21 -18.97
C THR A 145 -15.83 8.27 -18.51
N LEU A 146 -15.09 7.95 -17.45
CA LEU A 146 -14.04 8.77 -16.86
C LEU A 146 -12.81 7.90 -16.54
N VAL A 147 -11.61 8.44 -16.77
CA VAL A 147 -10.36 7.80 -16.32
C VAL A 147 -10.02 8.32 -14.93
N ILE A 148 -9.99 7.42 -13.96
CA ILE A 148 -9.65 7.72 -12.57
C ILE A 148 -8.27 7.17 -12.23
N ARG A 149 -7.62 7.81 -11.27
CA ARG A 149 -6.42 7.23 -10.65
C ARG A 149 -6.87 6.24 -9.59
N GLU A 150 -6.71 4.96 -9.88
CA GLU A 150 -6.92 3.91 -8.89
C GLU A 150 -5.71 3.95 -7.96
N ARG A 151 -5.94 4.05 -6.64
CA ARG A 151 -4.84 3.86 -5.70
C ARG A 151 -4.42 2.40 -5.86
N VAL A 152 -3.26 2.19 -6.50
CA VAL A 152 -2.66 0.86 -6.63
C VAL A 152 -2.66 0.23 -5.23
N PRO A 153 -3.38 -0.89 -5.02
CA PRO A 153 -3.24 -1.68 -3.80
C PRO A 153 -1.80 -2.18 -3.80
N GLY A 154 -0.92 -1.49 -3.08
CA GLY A 154 0.53 -1.75 -3.14
C GLY A 154 1.41 -0.57 -3.58
N ALA A 155 0.88 0.67 -3.64
CA ALA A 155 1.76 1.83 -3.48
C ALA A 155 2.53 1.60 -2.18
N ARG A 156 3.83 1.27 -2.27
CA ARG A 156 4.69 0.89 -1.15
C ARG A 156 4.55 1.96 -0.07
N VAL A 157 3.71 1.70 0.91
CA VAL A 157 3.77 2.40 2.19
C VAL A 157 5.14 2.00 2.70
N MET A 158 6.05 2.97 2.84
CA MET A 158 7.34 2.70 3.48
C MET A 158 7.00 1.98 4.79
N PRO A 159 7.45 0.72 4.97
CA PRO A 159 7.06 -0.05 6.12
C PRO A 159 7.51 0.73 7.36
N VAL A 160 6.53 1.12 8.18
CA VAL A 160 6.82 1.65 9.50
C VAL A 160 7.48 0.51 10.27
N PRO A 161 8.57 0.76 11.01
CA PRO A 161 9.21 -0.28 11.80
C PRO A 161 8.17 -1.00 12.69
N PRO A 162 8.19 -2.34 12.75
CA PRO A 162 7.23 -3.08 13.55
C PRO A 162 7.42 -2.71 15.04
N PRO A 163 6.34 -2.59 15.82
CA PRO A 163 6.49 -2.47 17.25
C PRO A 163 7.16 -3.74 17.78
N PRO A 164 7.98 -3.64 18.83
CA PRO A 164 8.51 -4.87 19.40
C PRO A 164 7.37 -5.75 19.98
N PRO A 165 7.59 -7.05 20.22
CA PRO A 165 6.49 -8.02 20.37
C PRO A 165 5.66 -7.88 21.65
N TRP A 166 6.30 -7.61 22.79
CA TRP A 166 5.70 -7.38 24.11
C TRP A 166 4.73 -6.18 24.27
N LEU A 167 4.55 -5.33 23.26
CA LEU A 167 3.77 -4.09 23.27
C LEU A 167 2.72 -4.10 22.15
N ALA A 168 2.82 -5.04 21.21
CA ALA A 168 1.83 -5.27 20.18
C ALA A 168 0.46 -5.57 20.81
N GLY A 169 -0.59 -4.90 20.35
CA GLY A 169 -1.97 -5.09 20.84
C GLY A 169 -2.29 -4.53 22.22
N ARG A 170 -1.28 -4.02 22.97
CA ARG A 170 -1.50 -3.40 24.30
C ARG A 170 -2.38 -2.15 24.24
N PHE A 171 -2.43 -1.50 23.08
CA PHE A 171 -3.21 -0.28 22.84
C PHE A 171 -4.53 -0.54 22.10
N SER A 172 -5.02 -1.78 22.07
CA SER A 172 -6.28 -2.15 21.41
C SER A 172 -7.52 -1.41 21.93
N GLY A 173 -7.50 -0.94 23.18
CA GLY A 173 -8.57 -0.12 23.77
C GLY A 173 -8.47 1.38 23.51
N LEU A 174 -7.40 1.87 22.87
CA LEU A 174 -7.23 3.32 22.64
C LEU A 174 -8.26 3.88 21.67
N ASP A 175 -8.87 5.01 22.00
CA ASP A 175 -9.61 5.80 21.02
C ASP A 175 -8.65 6.64 20.18
N LEU A 176 -8.61 6.35 18.88
CA LEU A 176 -7.74 6.99 17.90
C LEU A 176 -8.49 8.03 17.04
N SER A 177 -9.80 8.17 17.25
CA SER A 177 -10.69 8.99 16.42
C SER A 177 -10.43 10.49 16.60
N ALA A 178 -9.95 10.89 17.79
CA ALA A 178 -9.64 12.28 18.13
C ALA A 178 -8.29 12.79 17.59
N VAL A 179 -7.48 11.91 16.98
CA VAL A 179 -6.12 12.25 16.51
C VAL A 179 -6.17 12.80 15.08
N PRO A 180 -5.72 14.05 14.83
CA PRO A 180 -5.80 14.67 13.52
C PRO A 180 -4.82 14.05 12.50
N ASP A 181 -5.20 14.05 11.22
CA ASP A 181 -4.38 13.49 10.13
C ASP A 181 -2.96 14.10 10.04
N GLY A 182 -2.82 15.39 10.37
CA GLY A 182 -1.52 16.05 10.41
C GLY A 182 -0.54 15.44 11.40
N LEU A 183 -1.03 15.06 12.60
CA LEU A 183 -0.19 14.41 13.62
C LEU A 183 0.23 13.01 13.19
N TRP A 184 -0.71 12.25 12.59
CA TRP A 184 -0.39 10.94 12.03
C TRP A 184 0.67 10.97 10.94
N LEU A 185 0.62 11.99 10.08
CA LEU A 185 1.63 12.19 9.06
C LEU A 185 3.00 12.48 9.68
N ALA A 186 3.05 13.34 10.70
CA ALA A 186 4.28 13.68 11.41
C ALA A 186 4.91 12.45 12.10
N VAL A 187 4.09 11.66 12.82
CA VAL A 187 4.53 10.40 13.44
C VAL A 187 5.09 9.44 12.39
N ARG A 188 4.38 9.26 11.27
CA ARG A 188 4.84 8.37 10.20
C ARG A 188 6.16 8.84 9.59
N GLN A 189 6.31 10.15 9.33
CA GLN A 189 7.54 10.72 8.80
C GLN A 189 8.73 10.49 9.74
N TYR A 190 8.53 10.73 11.04
CA TYR A 190 9.53 10.43 12.06
C TYR A 190 9.93 8.95 12.03
N LEU A 191 8.96 8.02 12.15
CA LEU A 191 9.24 6.59 12.20
C LEU A 191 9.93 6.06 10.94
N THR A 192 9.63 6.62 9.76
CA THR A 192 10.31 6.22 8.51
C THR A 192 11.75 6.75 8.38
N ARG A 193 12.15 7.71 9.21
CA ARG A 193 13.47 8.36 9.14
C ARG A 193 14.26 8.26 10.45
N MET A 194 13.76 7.54 11.45
CA MET A 194 14.36 7.54 12.79
C MET A 194 15.81 7.07 12.81
N ASP A 195 16.20 6.13 11.94
CA ASP A 195 17.58 5.64 11.82
C ASP A 195 18.53 6.61 11.10
N GLN A 196 18.00 7.69 10.51
CA GLN A 196 18.77 8.72 9.80
C GLN A 196 18.92 10.01 10.64
N LEU A 197 18.25 10.09 11.78
CA LEU A 197 18.29 11.25 12.66
C LEU A 197 19.41 11.09 13.69
N ASP A 198 19.96 12.23 14.12
CA ASP A 198 20.81 12.23 15.31
C ASP A 198 20.04 11.66 16.51
N PRO A 199 20.65 10.77 17.33
CA PRO A 199 19.94 10.08 18.42
C PRO A 199 19.27 11.02 19.42
N GLN A 200 19.88 12.17 19.74
CA GLN A 200 19.32 13.11 20.71
C GLN A 200 18.12 13.88 20.11
N VAL A 201 18.27 14.34 18.87
CA VAL A 201 17.20 15.05 18.15
C VAL A 201 16.02 14.11 17.88
N GLY A 202 16.30 12.87 17.49
CA GLY A 202 15.30 11.83 17.27
C GLY A 202 14.52 11.50 18.54
N ALA A 203 15.19 11.40 19.69
CA ALA A 203 14.54 11.16 20.97
C ALA A 203 13.64 12.34 21.40
N ALA A 204 14.10 13.58 21.23
CA ALA A 204 13.32 14.79 21.54
C ALA A 204 12.06 14.90 20.66
N LEU A 205 12.18 14.61 19.36
CA LEU A 205 11.05 14.58 18.44
C LEU A 205 10.05 13.47 18.79
N ALA A 206 10.54 12.28 19.15
CA ALA A 206 9.69 11.17 19.59
C ALA A 206 8.89 11.53 20.83
N ALA A 207 9.54 12.14 21.84
CA ALA A 207 8.89 12.57 23.07
C ALA A 207 7.78 13.58 22.79
N ARG A 208 8.08 14.64 22.01
CA ARG A 208 7.09 15.65 21.63
C ARG A 208 5.89 15.05 20.89
N LEU A 209 6.12 14.18 19.92
CA LEU A 209 5.05 13.52 19.18
C LEU A 209 4.24 12.56 20.05
N ALA A 210 4.88 11.90 21.02
CA ALA A 210 4.20 11.07 22.00
C ALA A 210 3.31 11.93 22.91
N ASP A 211 3.82 13.05 23.43
CA ASP A 211 3.04 13.98 24.27
C ASP A 211 1.82 14.54 23.52
N ASP A 212 2.00 14.95 22.26
CA ASP A 212 0.90 15.41 21.40
C ASP A 212 -0.16 14.30 21.20
N LEU A 213 0.27 13.04 21.09
CA LEU A 213 -0.63 11.90 20.94
C LEU A 213 -1.34 11.57 22.27
N VAL A 214 -0.65 11.65 23.40
CA VAL A 214 -1.21 11.47 24.75
C VAL A 214 -2.25 12.56 25.03
N ALA A 215 -2.00 13.81 24.66
CA ALA A 215 -2.94 14.90 24.82
C ALA A 215 -4.28 14.69 24.07
N ARG A 216 -4.28 13.84 23.03
CA ARG A 216 -5.48 13.52 22.24
C ARG A 216 -6.14 12.20 22.62
N THR A 217 -5.35 11.21 23.04
CA THR A 217 -5.82 9.85 23.33
C THR A 217 -6.00 9.58 24.82
N GLY A 218 -5.43 10.42 25.68
CA GLY A 218 -5.49 10.31 27.14
C GLY A 218 -4.68 9.16 27.74
N ALA A 219 -4.00 8.33 26.94
CA ALA A 219 -3.23 7.20 27.46
C ALA A 219 -1.72 7.46 27.39
N PRO A 220 -1.03 7.58 28.54
CA PRO A 220 0.41 7.76 28.56
C PRO A 220 1.17 6.50 28.12
N PRO A 221 2.41 6.65 27.63
CA PRO A 221 3.29 5.50 27.40
C PRO A 221 3.53 4.74 28.72
N PRO A 222 3.56 3.39 28.72
CA PRO A 222 3.87 2.62 29.91
C PRO A 222 5.27 2.95 30.47
N VAL A 223 5.42 2.87 31.79
CA VAL A 223 6.69 3.17 32.47
C VAL A 223 7.82 2.31 31.89
N GLY A 224 8.93 2.95 31.52
CA GLY A 224 10.11 2.28 30.94
C GLY A 224 10.02 2.01 29.43
N VAL A 225 8.95 2.43 28.74
CA VAL A 225 8.82 2.29 27.28
C VAL A 225 9.34 3.57 26.59
N PRO A 226 10.31 3.47 25.66
CA PRO A 226 10.75 4.61 24.88
C PRO A 226 9.61 5.21 24.04
N ALA A 227 9.58 6.54 23.90
CA ALA A 227 8.55 7.25 23.13
C ALA A 227 8.42 6.73 21.69
N ALA A 228 9.54 6.40 21.03
CA ALA A 228 9.52 5.79 19.70
C ALA A 228 8.80 4.44 19.67
N ALA A 229 9.00 3.59 20.69
CA ALA A 229 8.34 2.28 20.79
C ALA A 229 6.83 2.41 21.03
N PHE A 230 6.43 3.40 21.83
CA PHE A 230 5.02 3.76 22.00
C PHE A 230 4.38 4.19 20.67
N LEU A 231 5.02 5.11 19.93
CA LEU A 231 4.54 5.57 18.62
C LEU A 231 4.42 4.42 17.60
N MET A 232 5.40 3.52 17.55
CA MET A 232 5.34 2.32 16.69
C MET A 232 4.12 1.45 17.01
N ALA A 233 3.85 1.20 18.30
CA ALA A 233 2.73 0.35 18.71
C ALA A 233 1.38 0.99 18.41
N VAL A 234 1.23 2.30 18.62
CA VAL A 234 -0.04 3.01 18.32
C VAL A 234 -0.30 3.10 16.81
N VAL A 235 0.74 3.35 16.00
CA VAL A 235 0.60 3.32 14.53
C VAL A 235 0.25 1.92 14.03
N HIS A 236 0.89 0.89 14.59
CA HIS A 236 0.59 -0.49 14.23
C HIS A 236 -0.86 -0.86 14.58
N GLU A 237 -1.34 -0.48 15.76
CA GLU A 237 -2.74 -0.69 16.16
C GLU A 237 -3.72 -0.01 15.18
N ARG A 238 -3.44 1.23 14.79
CA ARG A 238 -4.24 1.93 13.76
C ARG A 238 -4.27 1.15 12.44
N GLN A 239 -3.12 0.71 11.96
CA GLN A 239 -3.00 -0.05 10.71
C GLN A 239 -3.76 -1.37 10.77
N SER A 240 -3.68 -2.09 11.89
CA SER A 240 -4.41 -3.34 12.12
C SER A 240 -5.92 -3.13 12.09
N ARG A 241 -6.43 -2.06 12.71
CA ARG A 241 -7.86 -1.70 12.65
C ARG A 241 -8.32 -1.30 11.26
N GLU A 242 -7.51 -0.52 10.54
CA GLU A 242 -7.80 -0.14 9.15
C GLU A 242 -7.83 -1.36 8.23
N ALA A 243 -6.88 -2.29 8.39
CA ALA A 243 -6.84 -3.55 7.65
C ALA A 243 -8.08 -4.43 7.94
N ALA A 244 -8.47 -4.56 9.21
CA ALA A 244 -9.67 -5.29 9.61
C ALA A 244 -10.95 -4.68 9.02
N ARG A 245 -11.07 -3.34 9.04
CA ARG A 245 -12.20 -2.63 8.41
C ARG A 245 -12.21 -2.81 6.89
N ALA A 246 -11.05 -2.72 6.24
CA ALA A 246 -10.95 -2.93 4.79
C ALA A 246 -11.34 -4.36 4.39
N PHE A 247 -10.95 -5.36 5.20
CA PHE A 247 -11.35 -6.76 5.00
C PHE A 247 -12.86 -6.97 5.23
N ALA A 248 -13.42 -6.34 6.27
CA ALA A 248 -14.86 -6.42 6.56
C ALA A 248 -15.74 -5.66 5.56
N ALA A 249 -15.24 -4.54 4.99
CA ALA A 249 -15.93 -3.74 3.98
C ALA A 249 -15.75 -4.28 2.56
N ALA A 250 -14.87 -5.28 2.35
CA ALA A 250 -14.77 -5.96 1.07
C ALA A 250 -16.07 -6.74 0.83
N PRO A 251 -16.81 -6.49 -0.27
CA PRO A 251 -18.02 -7.22 -0.56
C PRO A 251 -17.70 -8.71 -0.63
N ALA A 252 -18.47 -9.52 0.10
CA ALA A 252 -18.42 -10.97 0.05
C ALA A 252 -18.85 -11.44 -1.35
N HIS A 253 -17.95 -11.38 -2.33
CA HIS A 253 -18.06 -12.19 -3.53
C HIS A 253 -17.68 -13.61 -3.13
N VAL A 254 -18.70 -14.33 -2.65
CA VAL A 254 -18.74 -15.78 -2.67
C VAL A 254 -18.64 -16.23 -4.13
N ALA A 255 -17.44 -16.60 -4.56
CA ALA A 255 -17.27 -17.51 -5.68
C ALA A 255 -17.29 -18.94 -5.12
N PRO A 256 -18.16 -19.85 -5.61
CA PRO A 256 -18.07 -21.24 -5.25
C PRO A 256 -16.90 -21.86 -6.04
N GLY A 257 -15.83 -22.23 -5.35
CA GLY A 257 -14.70 -22.90 -6.01
C GLY A 257 -13.53 -23.21 -5.09
N GLY A 258 -13.62 -24.33 -4.37
CA GLY A 258 -12.51 -25.17 -3.89
C GLY A 258 -11.51 -24.57 -2.88
N PRO A 259 -11.00 -25.36 -1.91
CA PRO A 259 -9.98 -24.89 -1.01
C PRO A 259 -8.65 -24.76 -1.76
N VAL A 260 -8.29 -23.55 -2.19
CA VAL A 260 -6.90 -23.23 -2.54
C VAL A 260 -6.23 -22.76 -1.26
N ALA A 261 -5.39 -23.62 -0.71
CA ALA A 261 -4.53 -23.33 0.43
C ALA A 261 -3.76 -22.02 0.19
N ALA A 262 -4.03 -21.01 1.02
CA ALA A 262 -3.19 -19.83 1.11
C ALA A 262 -1.83 -20.26 1.66
N ALA A 263 -0.83 -20.30 0.78
CA ALA A 263 0.56 -20.49 1.17
C ALA A 263 1.01 -19.30 2.02
N ALA A 264 1.14 -19.55 3.33
CA ALA A 264 1.90 -18.68 4.23
C ALA A 264 3.39 -18.70 3.80
N PRO A 265 4.12 -17.58 3.90
CA PRO A 265 5.57 -17.62 3.73
C PRO A 265 6.18 -18.39 4.89
N GLY A 266 6.88 -19.47 4.57
CA GLY A 266 7.43 -20.41 5.53
C GLY A 266 8.47 -19.79 6.45
N ALA A 267 8.22 -19.90 7.75
CA ALA A 267 9.24 -20.06 8.77
C ALA A 267 9.02 -21.45 9.38
N ALA A 268 9.95 -22.36 9.14
CA ALA A 268 9.90 -23.71 9.68
C ALA A 268 10.02 -23.67 11.21
N ALA A 269 8.95 -24.03 11.90
CA ALA A 269 8.98 -24.46 13.30
C ALA A 269 8.26 -25.81 13.37
N ALA A 270 9.01 -26.87 13.67
CA ALA A 270 8.49 -28.21 13.87
C ALA A 270 7.50 -28.24 15.06
N PRO A 271 6.45 -29.07 15.04
CA PRO A 271 5.46 -29.10 16.10
C PRO A 271 6.04 -29.78 17.35
N ALA A 272 6.01 -29.07 18.48
CA ALA A 272 6.27 -29.63 19.79
C ALA A 272 5.14 -30.61 20.18
N ALA A 273 5.53 -31.81 20.62
CA ALA A 273 4.62 -32.82 21.15
C ALA A 273 3.90 -32.34 22.43
N PRO A 274 2.68 -32.82 22.72
CA PRO A 274 1.94 -32.39 23.90
C PRO A 274 2.61 -32.91 25.19
N VAL A 275 2.94 -31.98 26.09
CA VAL A 275 3.48 -32.28 27.42
C VAL A 275 2.34 -32.80 28.31
N ALA A 276 2.51 -34.00 28.83
CA ALA A 276 1.60 -34.62 29.80
C ALA A 276 1.60 -33.85 31.15
N PRO A 277 0.49 -33.83 31.89
CA PRO A 277 0.40 -33.13 33.17
C PRO A 277 1.28 -33.80 34.24
N PHE A 278 2.03 -32.97 34.97
CA PHE A 278 2.95 -33.35 36.03
C PHE A 278 2.21 -33.95 37.25
N ALA A 279 2.53 -35.20 37.60
CA ALA A 279 2.08 -35.84 38.83
C ALA A 279 2.87 -35.30 40.05
N PRO A 280 2.25 -35.11 41.23
CA PRO A 280 2.95 -34.62 42.41
C PRO A 280 3.87 -35.70 43.00
N ALA A 281 5.10 -35.31 43.37
CA ALA A 281 6.09 -36.18 44.00
C ALA A 281 5.73 -36.49 45.48
N PRO A 282 6.07 -37.69 45.99
CA PRO A 282 5.79 -38.08 47.38
C PRO A 282 6.72 -37.36 48.39
N PRO A 283 6.30 -37.25 49.67
CA PRO A 283 7.05 -36.51 50.69
C PRO A 283 8.30 -37.26 51.18
N PRO A 284 9.39 -36.56 51.55
CA PRO A 284 10.54 -37.18 52.21
C PRO A 284 10.29 -37.47 53.70
N ALA A 285 10.80 -38.62 54.17
CA ALA A 285 10.80 -39.07 55.57
C ALA A 285 11.96 -38.41 56.39
N PRO A 286 11.98 -38.53 57.74
CA PRO A 286 12.48 -37.50 58.65
C PRO A 286 13.99 -37.57 59.01
N ALA A 287 14.41 -36.48 59.68
CA ALA A 287 15.75 -35.98 59.92
C ALA A 287 16.70 -36.84 60.79
N ALA A 288 18.00 -36.61 60.60
CA ALA A 288 19.04 -36.79 61.62
C ALA A 288 19.73 -35.44 61.93
N SER A 289 20.06 -35.28 63.19
CA SER A 289 20.21 -34.05 63.98
C SER A 289 21.56 -33.30 63.89
N ALA A 290 21.51 -32.01 64.25
CA ALA A 290 22.55 -30.98 64.24
C ALA A 290 23.76 -31.18 65.21
N PRO A 291 24.76 -30.27 65.18
CA PRO A 291 24.82 -29.36 66.32
C PRO A 291 25.10 -27.87 66.00
N ALA A 292 24.36 -27.05 66.76
CA ALA A 292 24.62 -25.74 67.40
C ALA A 292 25.23 -24.51 66.67
N PRO A 293 24.72 -23.29 66.97
CA PRO A 293 25.12 -22.03 66.33
C PRO A 293 26.25 -21.32 67.10
N ALA A 294 27.10 -20.59 66.37
CA ALA A 294 27.96 -19.56 66.94
C ALA A 294 27.68 -18.21 66.24
N ALA A 295 27.27 -17.23 67.04
CA ALA A 295 27.01 -15.85 66.65
C ALA A 295 28.29 -14.98 66.86
N PRO A 296 28.25 -13.65 66.63
CA PRO A 296 28.90 -12.96 65.52
C PRO A 296 30.08 -12.06 65.97
N MET A 297 30.91 -11.52 65.05
CA MET A 297 31.83 -10.39 65.31
C MET A 297 32.36 -9.76 64.00
N PRO A 298 32.91 -8.52 64.02
CA PRO A 298 32.39 -7.41 63.22
C PRO A 298 33.28 -6.94 62.05
N VAL A 299 32.68 -6.04 61.27
CA VAL A 299 33.23 -5.26 60.15
C VAL A 299 34.56 -4.56 60.52
N ALA A 300 35.56 -4.68 59.64
CA ALA A 300 36.74 -3.82 59.59
C ALA A 300 36.75 -3.01 58.28
N PRO A 301 37.12 -1.71 58.32
CA PRO A 301 36.99 -0.78 57.20
C PRO A 301 38.13 -0.88 56.17
N MET A 302 37.79 -0.52 54.92
CA MET A 302 38.67 -0.48 53.76
C MET A 302 39.65 0.72 53.83
N PRO A 303 40.93 0.58 53.43
CA PRO A 303 41.93 1.65 53.57
C PRO A 303 41.72 2.81 52.58
N ALA A 304 42.02 4.02 53.06
CA ALA A 304 41.86 5.30 52.40
C ALA A 304 42.85 5.54 51.23
N ALA A 305 42.37 6.21 50.19
CA ALA A 305 43.17 6.69 49.05
C ALA A 305 43.91 8.01 49.38
N PRO A 306 45.13 8.24 48.84
CA PRO A 306 45.92 9.42 49.14
C PRO A 306 45.41 10.70 48.43
N PRO A 307 45.69 11.89 49.00
CA PRO A 307 45.11 13.17 48.56
C PRO A 307 45.73 13.73 47.28
N ARG A 308 44.88 14.29 46.40
CA ARG A 308 45.30 15.11 45.26
C ARG A 308 45.55 16.54 45.71
N ALA A 309 46.77 17.02 45.49
CA ALA A 309 47.17 18.40 45.72
C ALA A 309 46.87 19.29 44.50
N GLY A 310 46.41 20.51 44.76
CA GLY A 310 46.89 21.72 44.07
C GLY A 310 46.15 22.20 42.82
N GLY A 311 45.24 23.17 43.03
CA GLY A 311 45.38 24.53 42.48
C GLY A 311 45.13 24.78 40.99
N PHE A 312 44.02 25.44 40.68
CA PHE A 312 43.96 26.47 39.63
C PHE A 312 42.79 27.44 39.90
N ALA A 313 43.09 28.75 39.90
CA ALA A 313 42.15 29.85 40.11
C ALA A 313 41.71 30.47 38.75
N PRO A 314 40.52 31.08 38.64
CA PRO A 314 40.05 31.70 37.40
C PRO A 314 40.37 33.21 37.34
N PRO A 315 40.53 33.80 36.15
CA PRO A 315 40.37 35.24 35.97
C PRO A 315 38.97 35.62 35.46
N ALA A 316 38.61 36.85 35.78
CA ALA A 316 37.34 37.56 35.56
C ALA A 316 37.03 37.90 34.10
#